data_AF-K9N778-F1
#
_entry.id   AF-K9N778-F1
#
_cell.length_a   1.000
_cell.length_b   1.000
_cell.length_c   1.000
_cell.angle_alpha   90.00
_cell.angle_beta   90.00
_cell.angle_gamma   90.00
#
_symmetry.space_group_name_H-M   'P 1'
#
loop_
_entity.id
_entity.type
_entity.pdbx_description
1 polymer ?
#
loop_
_entity_poly.entity_id
_entity_poly.type
_entity_poly.pdbx_seq_one_letter_code
_entity_poly.pdbx_strand_id
1 'polypeptide(L)'
;MTKKYLNTQNEISAFWNTQKIFKKSIDNRKGQESFVFYDGPPTANGLPHAGHVLGRVIKDLVARLKTMQGFYVERKAGWDTHGLPVELEVEKKIGIKGKQDIEKYGIENFINECKKSVFNYEKEWRDFSKDLGYWVDM
;
A
#
# COMPACT_ATOMS: atom_id res chain seq x y z
N MET A 1 15.93 3.91 19.87
CA MET A 1 15.17 2.63 19.89
C MET A 1 16.18 1.50 20.08
N THR A 2 16.11 0.73 21.15
CA THR A 2 17.14 -0.28 21.50
C THR A 2 17.13 -1.41 20.47
N LYS A 3 18.30 -1.82 19.95
CA LYS A 3 18.48 -2.92 18.96
C LYS A 3 17.66 -4.18 19.30
N LYS A 4 17.43 -4.43 20.58
CA LYS A 4 16.56 -5.50 21.10
C LYS A 4 15.16 -5.51 20.48
N TYR A 5 14.45 -4.38 20.46
CA TYR A 5 13.06 -4.33 19.98
C TYR A 5 12.96 -4.56 18.48
N LEU A 6 13.91 -4.02 17.71
CA LEU A 6 13.96 -4.23 16.27
C LEU A 6 14.22 -5.70 15.93
N ASN A 7 15.13 -6.36 16.65
CA ASN A 7 15.38 -7.79 16.47
C ASN A 7 14.13 -8.62 16.76
N THR A 8 13.44 -8.36 17.89
CA THR A 8 12.19 -9.04 18.22
C THR A 8 11.10 -8.80 17.18
N GLN A 9 10.95 -7.58 16.66
CA GLN A 9 9.99 -7.29 15.59
C GLN A 9 10.30 -8.09 14.32
N ASN A 10 11.58 -8.17 13.93
CA ASN A 10 12.01 -8.94 12.77
C ASN A 10 11.77 -10.45 12.94
N GLU A 11 12.07 -10.99 14.11
CA GLU A 11 11.80 -12.40 14.45
C GLU A 11 10.30 -12.72 14.37
N ILE A 12 9.45 -11.86 14.95
CA ILE A 12 7.99 -12.01 14.90
C ILE A 12 7.46 -11.90 13.47
N SER A 13 7.93 -10.91 12.70
CA SER A 13 7.55 -10.73 11.30
C SER A 13 7.93 -11.96 10.46
N ALA A 14 9.14 -12.49 10.66
CA ALA A 14 9.60 -13.71 10.01
C ALA A 14 8.75 -14.93 10.37
N PHE A 15 8.40 -15.08 11.65
CA PHE A 15 7.49 -16.12 12.13
C PHE A 15 6.11 -16.02 11.47
N TRP A 16 5.50 -14.82 11.46
CA TRP A 16 4.18 -14.59 10.86
C TRP A 16 4.16 -14.91 9.37
N ASN A 17 5.19 -14.51 8.64
CA ASN A 17 5.32 -14.76 7.20
C ASN A 17 5.51 -16.26 6.92
N THR A 18 6.45 -16.91 7.61
CA THR A 18 6.74 -18.35 7.44
C THR A 18 5.51 -19.21 7.75
N GLN A 19 4.80 -18.87 8.82
CA GLN A 19 3.61 -19.60 9.26
C GLN A 19 2.32 -19.16 8.57
N LYS A 20 2.40 -18.20 7.63
CA LYS A 20 1.25 -17.63 6.90
C LYS A 20 0.12 -17.18 7.84
N ILE A 21 0.49 -16.53 8.95
CA ILE A 21 -0.45 -16.19 10.05
C ILE A 21 -1.57 -15.27 9.58
N PHE A 22 -1.26 -14.26 8.75
CA PHE A 22 -2.28 -13.38 8.19
C PHE A 22 -3.34 -14.18 7.41
N LYS A 23 -2.91 -15.01 6.45
CA LYS A 23 -3.81 -15.88 5.68
C LYS A 23 -4.63 -16.81 6.60
N LYS A 24 -3.99 -17.45 7.58
CA LYS A 24 -4.69 -18.32 8.55
C LYS A 24 -5.75 -17.57 9.35
N SER A 25 -5.50 -16.30 9.72
CA SER A 25 -6.46 -15.46 10.44
C SER A 25 -7.69 -15.04 9.61
N ILE A 26 -7.57 -15.04 8.28
CA ILE A 26 -8.71 -14.86 7.38
C ILE A 26 -9.43 -16.20 7.19
N ASP A 27 -8.66 -17.24 6.86
CA ASP A 27 -9.20 -18.56 6.52
C ASP A 27 -9.96 -19.20 7.69
N ASN A 28 -9.54 -18.98 8.94
CA ASN A 28 -10.22 -19.50 10.13
C ASN A 28 -11.56 -18.81 10.44
N ARG A 29 -11.93 -17.75 9.70
CA ARG A 29 -13.22 -17.05 9.79
C ARG A 29 -14.11 -17.26 8.57
N LYS A 30 -13.73 -18.11 7.62
CA LYS A 30 -14.58 -18.40 6.44
C LYS A 30 -15.97 -18.88 6.88
N GLY A 31 -17.01 -18.32 6.25
CA GLY A 31 -18.42 -18.62 6.54
C GLY A 31 -19.00 -17.86 7.74
N GLN A 32 -18.21 -17.07 8.46
CA GLN A 32 -18.72 -16.16 9.48
C GLN A 32 -19.26 -14.86 8.86
N GLU A 33 -19.93 -14.03 9.66
CA GLU A 33 -20.41 -12.72 9.23
C GLU A 33 -19.25 -11.83 8.72
N SER A 34 -19.45 -11.22 7.56
CA SER A 34 -18.44 -10.39 6.92
C SER A 34 -18.37 -8.99 7.54
N PHE A 35 -17.16 -8.53 7.83
CA PHE A 35 -16.88 -7.11 8.01
C PHE A 35 -16.12 -6.63 6.78
N VAL A 36 -16.78 -5.82 5.95
CA VAL A 36 -16.23 -5.32 4.68
C VAL A 36 -15.22 -4.22 4.97
N PHE A 37 -14.00 -4.41 4.49
CA PHE A 37 -12.89 -3.50 4.64
C PHE A 37 -12.53 -2.88 3.28
N TYR A 38 -12.53 -1.55 3.21
CA TYR A 38 -12.04 -0.81 2.05
C TYR A 38 -10.74 -0.11 2.40
N ASP A 39 -9.69 -0.38 1.63
CA ASP A 39 -8.46 0.37 1.70
C ASP A 39 -8.50 1.52 0.70
N GLY A 40 -8.31 2.75 1.18
CA GLY A 40 -8.14 3.91 0.30
C GLY A 40 -6.83 3.77 -0.47
N PRO A 41 -6.86 3.60 -1.80
CA PRO A 41 -5.66 3.27 -2.58
C PRO A 41 -4.73 4.50 -2.63
N PRO A 42 -3.47 4.40 -2.17
CA PRO A 42 -2.49 5.46 -2.38
C PRO A 42 -1.99 5.46 -3.83
N THR A 43 -1.42 6.59 -4.26
CA THR A 43 -0.59 6.64 -5.48
C THR A 43 0.87 6.33 -5.09
N ALA A 44 1.50 5.36 -5.75
CA ALA A 44 2.92 5.00 -5.53
C ALA A 44 3.89 5.88 -6.35
N ASN A 45 3.55 7.17 -6.49
CA ASN A 45 4.38 8.20 -7.16
C ASN A 45 5.26 9.00 -6.19
N GLY A 46 5.39 8.55 -4.94
CA GLY A 46 6.22 9.17 -3.92
C GLY A 46 6.38 8.28 -2.69
N LEU A 47 7.26 8.69 -1.76
CA LEU A 47 7.53 7.94 -0.53
C LEU A 47 6.38 8.05 0.49
N PRO A 48 6.16 7.01 1.31
CA PRO A 48 5.23 7.11 2.43
C PRO A 48 5.71 8.11 3.50
N HIS A 49 4.78 8.61 4.33
CA HIS A 49 5.04 9.64 5.35
C HIS A 49 4.22 9.37 6.61
N ALA A 50 4.40 10.15 7.68
CA ALA A 50 3.75 9.92 8.98
C ALA A 50 2.21 9.82 8.92
N GLY A 51 1.55 10.62 8.08
CA GLY A 51 0.11 10.47 7.81
C GLY A 51 -0.29 9.08 7.30
N HIS A 52 0.53 8.45 6.45
CA HIS A 52 0.31 7.08 5.97
C HIS A 52 0.48 6.06 7.09
N VAL A 53 1.39 6.29 8.05
CA VAL A 53 1.53 5.45 9.25
C VAL A 53 0.24 5.45 10.05
N LEU A 54 -0.26 6.64 10.39
CA LEU A 54 -1.48 6.80 11.19
C LEU A 54 -2.66 6.07 10.55
N GLY A 55 -2.90 6.31 9.25
CA GLY A 55 -3.99 5.67 8.52
C GLY A 55 -3.89 4.15 8.53
N ARG A 56 -2.71 3.59 8.23
CA ARG A 56 -2.48 2.13 8.20
C ARG A 56 -2.64 1.50 9.58
N VAL A 57 -2.12 2.12 10.64
CA VAL A 57 -2.22 1.60 12.02
C VAL A 57 -3.69 1.53 12.47
N ILE A 58 -4.49 2.57 12.24
CA ILE A 58 -5.91 2.58 12.62
C ILE A 58 -6.68 1.50 11.84
N LYS A 59 -6.46 1.41 10.53
CA LYS A 59 -7.08 0.39 9.67
C LYS A 59 -6.74 -1.04 10.13
N ASP A 60 -5.47 -1.31 10.42
CA ASP A 60 -5.01 -2.62 10.90
C ASP A 60 -5.63 -3.00 12.24
N LEU A 61 -5.65 -2.05 13.19
CA LEU A 61 -6.22 -2.23 14.52
C LEU A 61 -7.68 -2.65 14.45
N VAL A 62 -8.49 -1.91 13.69
CA VAL A 62 -9.92 -2.20 13.51
C VAL A 62 -10.12 -3.56 12.86
N ALA A 63 -9.36 -3.87 11.81
CA ALA A 63 -9.49 -5.12 11.09
C ALA A 63 -9.11 -6.33 11.98
N ARG A 64 -8.04 -6.23 12.78
CA ARG A 64 -7.65 -7.25 13.78
C ARG A 64 -8.71 -7.42 14.85
N LEU A 65 -9.22 -6.32 15.42
CA LEU A 65 -10.27 -6.37 16.42
C LEU A 65 -11.51 -7.10 15.89
N LYS A 66 -11.94 -6.80 14.66
CA LYS A 66 -13.08 -7.47 14.01
C LYS A 66 -12.83 -8.96 13.78
N THR A 67 -11.63 -9.34 13.32
CA THR A 67 -11.25 -10.76 13.22
C THR A 67 -11.28 -11.48 14.58
N MET A 68 -10.83 -10.81 15.66
CA MET A 68 -10.87 -11.34 17.02
C MET A 68 -12.31 -11.46 17.57
N GLN A 69 -13.20 -10.56 17.17
CA GLN A 69 -14.64 -10.60 17.47
C GLN A 69 -15.41 -11.68 16.68
N GLY A 70 -14.76 -12.39 15.77
CA GLY A 70 -15.35 -13.51 15.02
C GLY A 70 -15.72 -13.21 13.57
N PHE A 71 -15.59 -11.96 13.12
CA PHE A 71 -15.94 -11.58 11.75
C PHE A 71 -14.95 -12.10 10.71
N TYR A 72 -15.46 -12.43 9.53
CA TYR A 72 -14.67 -12.63 8.34
C TYR A 72 -14.24 -11.27 7.77
N VAL A 73 -12.92 -11.01 7.73
CA VAL A 73 -12.36 -9.73 7.29
C VAL A 73 -11.36 -9.96 6.17
N GLU A 74 -11.83 -9.89 4.92
CA GLU A 74 -10.94 -9.87 3.76
C GLU A 74 -10.30 -8.48 3.62
N ARG A 75 -8.99 -8.42 3.40
CA ARG A 75 -8.23 -7.15 3.37
C ARG A 75 -7.40 -7.11 2.11
N LYS A 76 -7.84 -6.30 1.15
CA LYS A 76 -7.18 -6.06 -0.12
C LYS A 76 -6.85 -4.58 -0.25
N ALA A 77 -5.65 -4.31 -0.71
CA ALA A 77 -5.19 -2.98 -1.07
C ALA A 77 -5.20 -2.81 -2.60
N GLY A 78 -5.05 -1.58 -3.03
CA GLY A 78 -4.89 -1.23 -4.44
C GLY A 78 -4.09 0.06 -4.58
N TRP A 79 -3.81 0.43 -5.82
CA TRP A 79 -3.08 1.63 -6.17
C TRP A 79 -3.98 2.56 -6.98
N ASP A 80 -3.92 3.85 -6.66
CA ASP A 80 -4.51 4.87 -7.52
C ASP A 80 -3.45 5.30 -8.53
N THR A 81 -3.65 4.94 -9.80
CA THR A 81 -2.62 5.01 -10.85
C THR A 81 -2.89 6.07 -11.91
N HIS A 82 -3.93 6.89 -11.76
CA HIS A 82 -4.33 7.87 -12.77
C HIS A 82 -4.42 9.30 -12.21
N GLY A 83 -4.68 10.24 -13.11
CA GLY A 83 -5.02 11.62 -12.78
C GLY A 83 -3.82 12.55 -12.58
N LEU A 84 -4.15 13.80 -12.26
CA LEU A 84 -3.19 14.91 -12.18
C LEU A 84 -1.98 14.66 -11.27
N PRO A 85 -2.08 13.98 -10.11
CA PRO A 85 -0.90 13.73 -9.29
C PRO A 85 0.19 12.93 -10.02
N VAL A 86 -0.18 11.97 -10.86
CA VAL A 86 0.74 11.18 -11.68
C VAL A 86 1.28 12.04 -12.83
N GLU A 87 0.38 12.71 -13.56
CA GLU A 87 0.75 13.52 -14.72
C GLU A 87 1.72 14.65 -14.35
N LEU A 88 1.46 15.38 -13.26
CA LEU A 88 2.31 16.49 -12.80
C LEU A 88 3.69 16.02 -12.31
N GLU A 89 3.81 14.79 -11.79
CA GLU A 89 5.11 14.22 -11.42
C GLU A 89 5.93 13.89 -12.67
N VAL A 90 5.30 13.29 -13.68
CA VAL A 90 5.94 12.99 -14.97
C VAL A 90 6.34 14.26 -15.70
N GLU A 91 5.47 15.27 -15.78
CA GLU A 91 5.79 16.58 -16.36
C GLU A 91 7.07 17.17 -15.76
N LYS A 92 7.17 17.17 -14.42
CA LYS A 92 8.38 17.62 -13.70
C LYS A 92 9.61 16.79 -14.03
N LYS A 93 9.47 15.47 -14.13
CA LYS A 93 10.58 14.53 -14.40
C LYS A 93 11.17 14.73 -15.79
N ILE A 94 10.34 14.95 -16.81
CA ILE A 94 10.79 15.10 -18.21
C ILE A 94 10.95 16.57 -18.64
N GLY A 95 10.68 17.51 -17.74
CA GLY A 95 10.93 18.95 -17.94
C GLY A 95 9.94 19.63 -18.89
N ILE A 96 8.70 19.14 -18.97
CA ILE A 96 7.63 19.76 -19.77
C ILE A 96 6.57 20.40 -18.86
N LYS A 97 5.73 21.27 -19.41
CA LYS A 97 4.66 21.90 -18.61
C LYS A 97 3.36 22.06 -19.41
N GLY A 98 2.33 21.37 -18.95
CA GLY A 98 0.98 21.52 -19.46
C GLY A 98 0.78 20.93 -20.85
N LYS A 99 -0.46 21.05 -21.30
CA LYS A 99 -1.00 20.35 -22.47
C LYS A 99 -0.20 20.58 -23.76
N GLN A 100 0.23 21.81 -24.04
CA GLN A 100 0.92 22.13 -25.30
C GLN A 100 2.24 21.38 -25.45
N ASP A 101 2.99 21.21 -24.34
CA ASP A 101 4.25 20.49 -24.38
C ASP A 101 4.05 18.98 -24.34
N ILE A 102 3.00 18.50 -23.66
CA ILE A 102 2.58 17.08 -23.74
C ILE A 102 2.25 16.69 -25.19
N GLU A 103 1.50 17.53 -25.91
CA GLU A 103 1.15 17.28 -27.31
C GLU A 103 2.38 17.27 -28.21
N LYS A 104 3.36 18.16 -27.99
CA LYS A 104 4.65 18.16 -28.70
C LYS A 104 5.52 16.95 -28.36
N TYR A 105 5.53 16.50 -27.10
CA TYR A 105 6.25 15.32 -26.64
C TYR A 105 5.65 14.01 -27.19
N GLY A 106 4.35 14.05 -27.50
CA GLY A 106 3.55 12.93 -27.96
C GLY A 106 2.74 12.33 -26.82
N ILE A 107 1.41 12.30 -26.99
CA ILE A 107 0.46 11.82 -25.98
C ILE A 107 0.78 10.36 -25.57
N GLU A 108 1.07 9.50 -26.54
CA GLU A 108 1.41 8.10 -26.27
C GLU A 108 2.70 7.96 -25.45
N ASN A 109 3.72 8.75 -25.79
CA ASN A 109 4.97 8.78 -25.03
C ASN A 109 4.73 9.23 -23.59
N PHE A 110 3.92 10.27 -23.39
CA PHE A 110 3.57 10.78 -22.06
C PHE A 110 2.80 9.74 -21.22
N ILE A 111 1.81 9.07 -21.82
CA ILE A 111 1.05 7.99 -21.14
C ILE A 111 1.98 6.85 -20.74
N ASN A 112 2.93 6.47 -21.59
CA ASN A 112 3.89 5.41 -21.28
C ASN A 112 4.81 5.79 -20.13
N GLU A 113 5.22 7.05 -20.01
CA GLU A 113 5.98 7.52 -18.85
C GLU A 113 5.11 7.54 -17.58
N CYS A 114 3.83 7.93 -17.66
CA CYS A 114 2.89 7.84 -16.53
C CYS A 114 2.69 6.39 -16.05
N LYS A 115 2.53 5.44 -16.97
CA LYS A 115 2.42 4.01 -16.61
C LYS A 115 3.67 3.46 -15.95
N LYS A 116 4.85 3.95 -16.32
CA LYS A 116 6.10 3.57 -15.65
C LYS A 116 6.21 4.21 -14.28
N SER A 117 5.77 5.46 -14.12
CA SER A 117 6.00 6.20 -12.88
C SER A 117 5.22 5.66 -11.69
N VAL A 118 4.02 5.13 -11.90
CA VAL A 118 3.11 4.66 -10.84
C VAL A 118 3.65 3.51 -9.99
N PHE A 119 4.68 2.80 -10.45
CA PHE A 119 5.31 1.71 -9.70
C PHE A 119 6.72 2.03 -9.20
N ASN A 120 7.21 3.25 -9.41
CA ASN A 120 8.58 3.65 -9.03
C ASN A 120 8.85 3.46 -7.54
N TYR A 121 7.84 3.70 -6.69
CA TYR A 121 7.97 3.59 -5.24
C TYR A 121 7.23 2.37 -4.65
N GLU A 122 6.72 1.48 -5.50
CA GLU A 122 5.88 0.35 -5.05
C GLU A 122 6.61 -0.51 -4.01
N LYS A 123 7.90 -0.77 -4.25
CA LYS A 123 8.73 -1.58 -3.34
C LYS A 123 8.86 -0.92 -1.97
N GLU A 124 9.15 0.38 -1.92
CA GLU A 124 9.27 1.17 -0.70
C GLU A 124 7.97 1.16 0.10
N TRP A 125 6.83 1.24 -0.57
CA TRP A 125 5.53 1.14 0.09
C TRP A 125 5.23 -0.27 0.61
N ARG A 126 5.63 -1.32 -0.12
CA ARG A 126 5.49 -2.72 0.32
C ARG A 126 6.34 -2.98 1.56
N ASP A 127 7.60 -2.57 1.53
CA ASP A 127 8.52 -2.69 2.65
C ASP A 127 8.03 -1.88 3.85
N PHE A 128 7.60 -0.63 3.64
CA PHE A 128 7.00 0.22 4.68
C PHE A 128 5.79 -0.43 5.35
N SER A 129 4.88 -1.03 4.56
CA SER A 129 3.69 -1.69 5.09
C SER A 129 4.05 -2.93 5.91
N LYS A 130 5.03 -3.70 5.44
CA LYS A 130 5.55 -4.88 6.13
C LYS A 130 6.20 -4.50 7.45
N ASP A 131 7.02 -3.45 7.46
CA ASP A 131 7.73 -2.98 8.67
C ASP A 131 6.77 -2.44 9.72
N LEU A 132 5.65 -1.83 9.30
CA LEU A 132 4.56 -1.44 10.19
C LEU A 132 3.72 -2.62 10.71
N GLY A 133 3.84 -3.81 10.10
CA GLY A 133 2.99 -4.95 10.40
C GLY A 133 1.55 -4.81 9.86
N TYR A 134 1.33 -3.96 8.86
CA TYR A 134 0.03 -3.76 8.23
C TYR A 134 -0.38 -5.01 7.43
N TRP A 135 -1.35 -5.77 7.94
CA TRP A 135 -1.79 -7.03 7.32
C TRP A 135 -2.84 -6.76 6.24
N VAL A 136 -2.39 -6.76 4.99
CA VAL A 136 -3.22 -6.58 3.80
C VAL A 136 -2.63 -7.36 2.63
N ASP A 137 -3.47 -7.80 1.70
CA ASP A 137 -3.05 -8.33 0.40
C ASP A 137 -2.81 -7.16 -0.58
N MET A 138 -1.56 -6.96 -1.01
CA MET A 138 -1.10 -5.86 -1.88
C MET A 138 -0.52 -6.42 -3.17
#